data_AF-A0A959EE22-F1
#
_entry.id   AF-A0A959EE22-F1
#
_cell.length_a   1.000
_cell.length_b   1.000
_cell.length_c   1.000
_cell.angle_alpha   90.00
_cell.angle_beta   90.00
_cell.angle_gamma   90.00
#
_symmetry.space_group_name_H-M   'P 1'
#
loop_
_entity.id
_entity.type
_entity.pdbx_description
1 polymer ?
#
loop_
_entity_poly.entity_id
_entity_poly.type
_entity_poly.pdbx_seq_one_letter_code
_entity_poly.pdbx_strand_id
1 'polypeptide(L)'
;MLAKLPPPKPLENRKVLKKLSTARAALAELKGVSGTIPNEQILIDTLSLQEAKDSSAIENIVTTQDELYQSDYGQQSFSNPAAKEVHRYAAALKTGFNEVKENGVIRIGLLNRVQESIKLNYLLY
;
A
#
# COMPACT_ATOMS: atom_id res chain seq x y z
N MET A 1 -8.40 5.97 27.56
CA MET A 1 -8.73 6.71 26.33
C MET A 1 -7.44 7.12 25.64
N LEU A 2 -7.39 7.06 24.30
CA LEU A 2 -6.24 7.54 23.54
C LEU A 2 -6.18 9.07 23.58
N ALA A 3 -4.97 9.64 23.62
CA ALA A 3 -4.79 11.09 23.56
C ALA A 3 -5.22 11.63 22.19
N LYS A 4 -5.88 12.80 22.18
CA LYS A 4 -6.29 13.47 20.94
C LYS A 4 -5.06 14.06 20.23
N LEU A 5 -5.08 14.04 18.90
CA LEU A 5 -4.13 14.76 18.07
C LEU A 5 -4.52 16.26 17.98
N PRO A 6 -3.56 17.18 17.85
CA PRO A 6 -2.11 16.95 17.90
C PRO A 6 -1.62 16.69 19.34
N PRO A 7 -0.51 15.97 19.52
CA PRO A 7 0.07 15.81 20.85
C PRO A 7 0.52 17.19 21.40
N PRO A 8 0.43 17.40 22.73
CA PRO A 8 0.76 18.69 23.35
C PRO A 8 2.27 19.03 23.32
N LYS A 9 3.12 18.08 22.94
CA LYS A 9 4.57 18.30 22.79
C LYS A 9 4.90 18.78 21.37
N PRO A 10 5.96 19.60 21.20
CA PRO A 10 6.43 19.97 19.87
C PRO A 10 6.75 18.72 19.03
N LEU A 11 6.12 18.63 17.86
CA LEU A 11 6.34 17.53 16.91
C LEU A 11 7.73 17.62 16.27
N GLU A 12 8.19 18.84 16.02
CA GLU A 12 9.49 19.11 15.41
C GLU A 12 10.59 19.07 16.46
N ASN A 13 11.59 18.22 16.23
CA ASN A 13 12.78 18.17 17.05
C ASN A 13 14.02 17.89 16.18
N ARG A 14 15.20 18.15 16.73
CA ARG A 14 16.47 18.02 16.01
C ARG A 14 16.69 16.62 15.40
N LYS A 15 16.24 15.55 16.06
CA LYS A 15 16.38 14.18 15.54
C LYS A 15 15.49 13.98 14.31
N VAL A 16 14.23 14.40 14.39
CA VAL A 16 13.26 14.32 13.28
C VAL A 16 13.73 15.17 12.10
N LEU A 17 14.11 16.43 12.33
CA LEU A 17 14.55 17.34 11.27
C LEU A 17 15.81 16.85 10.53
N LYS A 18 16.75 16.22 11.24
CA LYS A 18 17.92 15.59 10.60
C LYS A 18 17.53 14.44 9.67
N LYS A 19 16.55 13.61 10.05
CA LYS A 19 16.04 12.51 9.22
C LYS A 19 15.14 12.99 8.09
N LEU A 20 14.41 14.08 8.29
CA LEU A 20 13.56 14.69 7.27
C LEU A 20 14.36 15.04 6.01
N SER A 21 15.56 15.60 6.15
CA SER A 21 16.41 15.94 5.00
C SER A 21 16.75 14.72 4.14
N THR A 22 17.17 13.62 4.76
CA THR A 22 17.55 12.40 4.03
C THR A 22 16.33 11.71 3.41
N ALA A 23 15.20 11.68 4.12
CA ALA A 23 13.96 11.11 3.60
C ALA A 23 13.41 11.92 2.40
N ARG A 24 13.44 13.25 2.48
CA ARG A 24 13.04 14.14 1.37
C ARG A 24 13.93 13.97 0.14
N ALA A 25 15.24 13.83 0.33
CA ALA A 25 16.18 13.61 -0.77
C ALA A 25 15.88 12.29 -1.51
N ALA A 26 15.72 11.18 -0.77
CA ALA A 26 15.39 9.88 -1.34
C ALA A 26 14.04 9.88 -2.09
N LEU A 27 13.02 10.53 -1.52
CA LEU A 27 11.71 10.67 -2.18
C LEU A 27 11.78 11.53 -3.45
N ALA A 28 12.61 12.59 -3.45
CA ALA A 28 12.78 13.45 -4.61
C ALA A 28 13.52 12.72 -5.74
N GLU A 29 14.54 11.94 -5.41
CA GLU A 29 15.25 11.08 -6.36
C GLU A 29 14.31 10.05 -6.98
N LEU A 30 13.54 9.32 -6.17
CA LEU A 30 12.54 8.38 -6.65
C LEU A 30 11.53 9.04 -7.60
N LYS A 31 10.99 10.21 -7.21
CA LYS A 31 10.06 10.98 -8.05
C LYS A 31 10.69 11.43 -9.37
N GLY A 32 11.96 11.83 -9.35
CA GLY A 32 12.69 12.23 -10.54
C GLY A 32 12.92 11.06 -11.50
N VAL A 33 13.38 9.93 -10.98
CA VAL A 33 13.64 8.71 -11.76
C VAL A 33 12.36 8.10 -12.29
N SER A 34 11.28 8.02 -11.49
CA SER A 34 10.01 7.43 -11.93
C SER A 34 9.46 8.15 -13.17
N GLY A 35 9.58 9.48 -13.22
CA GLY A 35 9.15 10.29 -14.38
C GLY A 35 9.88 10.01 -15.69
N THR A 36 10.98 9.25 -15.66
CA THR A 36 11.74 8.86 -16.86
C THR A 36 11.31 7.51 -17.43
N ILE A 37 10.47 6.76 -16.71
CA ILE A 37 10.05 5.42 -17.10
C ILE A 37 8.87 5.52 -18.07
N PRO A 38 8.95 4.92 -19.28
CA PRO A 38 7.89 5.06 -20.30
C PRO A 38 6.51 4.58 -19.84
N ASN A 39 6.46 3.59 -18.95
CA ASN A 39 5.23 3.07 -18.37
C ASN A 39 5.36 2.96 -16.84
N GLU A 40 5.13 4.06 -16.13
CA GLU A 40 5.16 4.09 -14.66
C GLU A 40 4.20 3.09 -14.00
N GLN A 41 3.14 2.67 -14.71
CA GLN A 41 2.16 1.73 -14.17
C GLN A 41 2.79 0.40 -13.77
N ILE A 42 3.85 -0.04 -14.45
CA ILE A 42 4.56 -1.28 -14.11
C ILE A 42 5.17 -1.24 -12.70
N LEU A 43 5.63 -0.06 -12.27
CA LEU A 43 6.15 0.14 -10.92
C LEU A 43 5.02 0.08 -9.92
N ILE A 44 3.91 0.77 -10.17
CA ILE A 44 2.75 0.73 -9.29
C ILE A 44 2.25 -0.69 -9.12
N ASP A 45 2.16 -1.45 -10.20
CA ASP A 45 1.66 -2.82 -10.16
C ASP A 45 2.57 -3.75 -9.36
N THR A 46 3.89 -3.64 -9.58
CA THR A 46 4.89 -4.49 -8.93
C THR A 46 5.11 -4.11 -7.47
N LEU A 47 5.28 -2.81 -7.18
CA LEU A 47 5.52 -2.30 -5.83
C LEU A 47 4.30 -2.48 -4.94
N SER A 48 3.08 -2.32 -5.46
CA SER A 48 1.87 -2.57 -4.67
C SER A 48 1.76 -4.04 -4.25
N LEU A 49 2.17 -4.97 -5.12
CA LEU A 49 2.14 -6.40 -4.81
C LEU A 49 3.23 -6.80 -3.80
N GLN A 50 4.43 -6.22 -3.92
CA GLN A 50 5.51 -6.41 -2.94
C GLN A 50 5.15 -5.84 -1.58
N GLU A 51 4.64 -4.60 -1.54
CA GLU A 51 4.17 -3.96 -0.31
C GLU A 51 3.05 -4.78 0.35
N ALA A 52 2.07 -5.25 -0.43
CA ALA A 52 1.00 -6.10 0.06
C ALA A 52 1.54 -7.39 0.68
N LYS A 53 2.48 -8.08 0.02
CA LYS A 53 3.10 -9.29 0.54
C LYS A 53 3.81 -9.04 1.87
N ASP A 54 4.66 -8.01 1.92
CA ASP A 54 5.47 -7.73 3.09
C ASP A 54 4.63 -7.22 4.26
N SER A 55 3.59 -6.41 3.99
CA SER A 55 2.59 -6.01 4.98
C SER A 55 1.77 -7.19 5.50
N SER A 56 1.30 -8.07 4.62
CA SER A 56 0.54 -9.28 4.99
C SER A 56 1.37 -10.27 5.82
N ALA A 57 2.68 -10.35 5.58
CA ALA A 57 3.57 -11.19 6.37
C ALA A 57 3.61 -10.78 7.85
N ILE A 58 3.48 -9.48 8.17
CA ILE A 58 3.36 -8.98 9.54
C ILE A 58 2.09 -9.51 10.23
N GLU A 59 1.03 -9.78 9.45
CA GLU A 59 -0.25 -10.30 9.92
C GLU A 59 -0.34 -11.84 9.90
N ASN A 60 0.80 -12.54 9.72
CA ASN A 60 0.91 -14.00 9.57
C ASN A 60 0.32 -14.58 8.27
N ILE A 61 0.12 -13.77 7.25
CA ILE A 61 -0.26 -14.21 5.91
C ILE A 61 1.01 -14.30 5.07
N VAL A 62 1.59 -15.49 4.99
CA VAL A 62 2.90 -15.73 4.35
C VAL A 62 2.70 -16.42 3.01
N THR A 63 3.30 -15.84 1.97
CA THR A 63 3.35 -16.40 0.60
C THR A 63 4.69 -16.03 -0.06
N THR A 64 5.03 -16.71 -1.15
CA THR A 64 6.26 -16.46 -1.90
C THR A 64 6.02 -15.61 -3.15
N GLN A 65 7.09 -15.06 -3.70
CA GLN A 65 7.01 -14.29 -4.92
C GLN A 65 6.55 -15.15 -6.12
N ASP A 66 6.99 -16.40 -6.19
CA ASP A 66 6.61 -17.34 -7.25
C ASP A 66 5.12 -17.68 -7.18
N GLU A 67 4.60 -17.93 -5.99
CA GLU A 67 3.17 -18.15 -5.75
C GLU A 67 2.31 -16.95 -6.18
N LEU A 68 2.81 -15.73 -5.94
CA LEU A 68 2.13 -14.51 -6.36
C LEU A 68 2.13 -14.33 -7.88
N TYR A 69 3.24 -14.61 -8.57
CA TYR A 69 3.35 -14.48 -10.02
C TYR A 69 2.66 -15.62 -10.79
N GLN A 70 2.51 -16.80 -10.19
CA GLN A 70 1.68 -17.88 -10.72
C GLN A 70 0.17 -17.61 -10.57
N SER A 71 -0.20 -16.63 -9.73
CA SER A 71 -1.58 -16.23 -9.54
C SER A 71 -1.99 -15.13 -10.50
N ASP A 72 -3.23 -15.18 -10.97
CA ASP A 72 -3.86 -14.17 -11.82
C ASP A 72 -5.13 -13.65 -11.14
N TYR A 73 -5.05 -12.40 -10.69
CA TYR A 73 -6.19 -11.72 -10.06
C TYR A 73 -7.37 -11.52 -11.02
N GLY A 74 -7.11 -11.25 -12.31
CA GLY A 74 -8.16 -11.04 -13.32
C GLY A 74 -8.93 -12.31 -13.63
N GLN A 75 -8.26 -13.46 -13.64
CA GLN A 75 -8.89 -14.77 -13.84
C GLN A 75 -9.38 -15.43 -12.55
N GLN A 76 -9.20 -14.78 -11.40
CA GLN A 76 -9.48 -15.35 -10.06
C GLN A 76 -8.78 -16.70 -9.83
N SER A 77 -7.61 -16.88 -10.43
CA SER A 77 -6.78 -18.08 -10.29
C SER A 77 -5.65 -17.78 -9.31
N PHE A 78 -5.59 -18.50 -8.20
CA PHE A 78 -4.60 -18.27 -7.16
C PHE A 78 -3.92 -19.57 -6.79
N SER A 79 -2.61 -19.52 -6.61
CA SER A 79 -1.79 -20.68 -6.22
C SER A 79 -2.16 -21.21 -4.82
N ASN A 80 -2.49 -20.31 -3.89
CA ASN A 80 -2.96 -20.65 -2.55
C ASN A 80 -3.81 -19.50 -1.95
N PRO A 81 -4.49 -19.73 -0.79
CA PRO A 81 -5.28 -18.68 -0.13
C PRO A 81 -4.49 -17.45 0.30
N ALA A 82 -3.24 -17.59 0.74
CA ALA A 82 -2.41 -16.47 1.15
C ALA A 82 -2.06 -15.54 -0.05
N ALA A 83 -1.75 -16.13 -1.21
CA ALA A 83 -1.54 -15.39 -2.45
C ALA A 83 -2.80 -14.62 -2.86
N LYS A 84 -3.99 -15.22 -2.69
CA LYS A 84 -5.28 -14.55 -2.91
C LYS A 84 -5.45 -13.33 -1.98
N GLU A 85 -5.14 -13.46 -0.70
CA GLU A 85 -5.22 -12.36 0.28
C GLU A 85 -4.25 -11.23 -0.06
N VAL A 86 -3.01 -11.54 -0.42
CA VAL A 86 -2.01 -10.54 -0.84
C VAL A 86 -2.44 -9.81 -2.11
N HIS A 87 -2.94 -10.53 -3.13
CA HIS A 87 -3.47 -9.89 -4.35
C HIS A 87 -4.66 -8.98 -4.07
N ARG A 88 -5.52 -9.37 -3.12
CA ARG A 88 -6.65 -8.54 -2.67
C ARG A 88 -6.19 -7.26 -1.97
N TYR A 89 -5.18 -7.36 -1.10
CA TYR A 89 -4.59 -6.19 -0.46
C TYR A 89 -3.99 -5.24 -1.52
N ALA A 90 -3.24 -5.78 -2.49
CA ALA A 90 -2.69 -4.98 -3.57
C ALA A 90 -3.77 -4.27 -4.40
N ALA A 91 -4.90 -4.94 -4.67
CA ALA A 91 -6.04 -4.34 -5.38
C ALA A 91 -6.72 -3.22 -4.56
N ALA A 92 -6.88 -3.42 -3.24
CA ALA A 92 -7.41 -2.41 -2.32
C ALA A 92 -6.52 -1.16 -2.27
N LEU A 93 -5.20 -1.36 -2.20
CA LEU A 93 -4.20 -0.30 -2.23
C LEU A 93 -4.29 0.52 -3.52
N LYS A 94 -4.35 -0.13 -4.68
CA LYS A 94 -4.51 0.54 -5.98
C LYS A 94 -5.81 1.32 -6.08
N THR A 95 -6.92 0.75 -5.58
CA THR A 95 -8.22 1.43 -5.53
C THR A 95 -8.12 2.72 -4.73
N GLY A 96 -7.52 2.65 -3.54
CA GLY A 96 -7.34 3.84 -2.71
C GLY A 96 -6.41 4.87 -3.33
N PHE A 97 -5.32 4.44 -3.96
CA PHE A 97 -4.42 5.32 -4.70
C PHE A 97 -5.14 6.08 -5.82
N ASN A 98 -5.92 5.38 -6.65
CA ASN A 98 -6.66 6.00 -7.75
C ASN A 98 -7.67 7.02 -7.23
N GLU A 99 -8.41 6.69 -6.17
CA GLU A 99 -9.39 7.60 -5.60
C GLU A 99 -8.73 8.87 -5.02
N VAL A 100 -7.57 8.75 -4.36
CA VAL A 100 -6.80 9.91 -3.87
C VAL A 100 -6.26 10.73 -5.04
N LYS A 101 -5.79 10.08 -6.11
CA LYS A 101 -5.30 10.76 -7.31
C LYS A 101 -6.41 11.59 -7.99
N GLU A 102 -7.64 11.09 -8.00
CA GLU A 102 -8.79 11.79 -8.57
C GLU A 102 -9.32 12.92 -7.67
N ASN A 103 -9.45 12.67 -6.36
CA ASN A 103 -10.12 13.60 -5.44
C ASN A 103 -9.17 14.54 -4.69
N GLY A 104 -7.87 14.24 -4.68
CA GLY A 104 -6.82 15.03 -4.03
C GLY A 104 -6.83 15.00 -2.50
N VAL A 105 -7.71 14.22 -1.87
CA VAL A 105 -7.88 14.19 -0.40
C VAL A 105 -8.15 12.79 0.12
N ILE A 106 -7.62 12.48 1.30
CA ILE A 106 -7.96 11.26 2.06
C ILE A 106 -9.11 11.60 3.01
N ARG A 107 -10.24 10.90 2.85
CA ARG A 107 -11.43 11.04 3.71
C ARG A 107 -11.71 9.74 4.44
N ILE A 108 -12.43 9.81 5.56
CA ILE A 108 -12.86 8.62 6.31
C ILE A 108 -13.63 7.63 5.41
N GLY A 109 -14.45 8.14 4.49
CA GLY A 109 -15.17 7.30 3.52
C GLY A 109 -14.25 6.46 2.64
N LEU A 110 -13.10 7.00 2.22
CA LEU A 110 -12.09 6.25 1.48
C LEU A 110 -11.49 5.15 2.35
N LEU A 111 -11.11 5.47 3.60
CA LEU A 111 -10.55 4.50 4.52
C LEU A 111 -11.51 3.33 4.76
N ASN A 112 -12.80 3.63 4.93
CA ASN A 112 -13.83 2.62 5.08
C ASN A 112 -13.95 1.73 3.84
N ARG A 113 -13.95 2.32 2.62
CA ARG A 113 -14.00 1.56 1.37
C ARG A 113 -12.77 0.68 1.16
N VAL A 114 -11.56 1.19 1.44
CA VAL A 114 -10.33 0.39 1.34
C VAL A 114 -10.39 -0.75 2.35
N GLN A 115 -10.77 -0.48 3.59
CA GLN A 115 -10.94 -1.51 4.62
C GLN A 115 -11.99 -2.55 4.24
N GLU A 116 -13.11 -2.12 3.65
CA GLU A 116 -14.18 -2.97 3.17
C GLU A 116 -13.72 -3.81 1.97
N SER A 117 -12.95 -3.26 1.03
CA SER A 117 -12.40 -4.02 -0.09
C SER A 117 -11.42 -5.11 0.35
N ILE A 118 -10.73 -4.90 1.48
CA ILE A 118 -9.95 -5.93 2.15
C ILE A 118 -10.89 -6.95 2.81
N LYS A 119 -11.89 -6.51 3.61
CA LYS A 119 -12.79 -7.34 4.45
C LYS A 119 -13.97 -8.06 3.76
N LEU A 120 -14.72 -7.43 2.86
CA LEU A 120 -15.76 -8.09 2.05
C LEU A 120 -15.20 -9.30 1.32
N ASN A 121 -13.90 -9.27 1.04
CA ASN A 121 -13.18 -10.36 0.46
C ASN A 121 -12.80 -11.47 1.47
N TYR A 122 -12.65 -11.20 2.77
CA TYR A 122 -12.50 -12.23 3.82
C TYR A 122 -13.78 -13.05 4.06
N LEU A 123 -14.97 -12.50 3.79
CA LEU A 123 -16.27 -13.15 4.06
C LEU A 123 -16.73 -14.13 2.95
N LEU A 124 -15.88 -14.45 1.98
CA LEU A 124 -16.17 -15.43 0.92
C LEU A 124 -15.52 -16.81 1.17
N TYR A 125 -15.39 -17.19 2.45
CA TYR A 125 -14.99 -18.54 2.88
C TYR A 125 -16.12 -19.19 3.66
#